data_AF-A0A816FZZ3-F1
#
_entry.id   AF-A0A816FZZ3-F1
#
_cell.length_a   1.000
_cell.length_b   1.000
_cell.length_c   1.000
_cell.angle_alpha   90.00
_cell.angle_beta   90.00
_cell.angle_gamma   90.00
#
_symmetry.space_group_name_H-M   'P 1'
#
loop_
_entity.id
_entity.type
_entity.pdbx_description
1 polymer ?
#
loop_
_entity_poly.entity_id
_entity_poly.type
_entity_poly.pdbx_seq_one_letter_code
_entity_poly.pdbx_strand_id
1 'polypeptide(L)' 'MAASAPRFTKPPAIRQSPDDSTRLYLECQVQGTPKPDVTWFQNETKLTTTSAKHKQT' A
#
# COMPACT_ATOMS: atom_id res chain seq x y z
N MET A 1 -3.56 -25.60 5.62
CA MET A 1 -3.19 -24.20 5.35
C MET A 1 -3.98 -23.34 6.34
N ALA A 2 -3.32 -22.65 7.26
CA ALA A 2 -4.02 -21.84 8.25
C ALA A 2 -4.40 -20.49 7.65
N ALA A 3 -5.68 -20.12 7.72
CA ALA A 3 -6.13 -18.79 7.34
C ALA A 3 -5.60 -17.79 8.37
N SER A 4 -5.01 -16.69 7.89
CA SER A 4 -4.47 -15.62 8.72
C SER A 4 -5.21 -14.35 8.36
N ALA A 5 -5.83 -13.71 9.36
CA ALA A 5 -6.37 -12.37 9.21
C ALA A 5 -5.28 -11.41 8.68
N PRO A 6 -5.63 -10.47 7.79
CA PRO A 6 -4.69 -9.47 7.31
C PRO A 6 -4.22 -8.60 8.47
N ARG A 7 -2.92 -8.45 8.60
CA ARG A 7 -2.31 -7.54 9.57
C ARG A 7 -1.23 -6.70 8.92
N PHE A 8 -1.07 -5.48 9.39
CA PHE A 8 0.05 -4.63 9.01
C PHE A 8 1.31 -5.17 9.68
N THR A 9 2.25 -5.66 8.88
CA THR A 9 3.58 -6.05 9.36
C THR A 9 4.50 -4.84 9.49
N LYS A 10 4.25 -3.79 8.71
CA LYS A 10 4.82 -2.47 8.91
C LYS A 10 3.73 -1.41 8.90
N PRO A 11 3.83 -0.41 9.80
CA PRO A 11 2.91 0.72 9.78
C PRO A 11 3.00 1.45 8.44
N PRO A 12 1.89 2.04 7.96
CA PRO A 12 1.91 2.86 6.77
C PRO A 12 2.83 4.07 6.98
N ALA A 13 3.68 4.35 6.01
CA ALA A 13 4.62 5.46 6.05
C ALA A 13 4.54 6.27 4.76
N ILE A 14 4.61 7.60 4.90
CA ILE A 14 4.73 8.53 3.77
C ILE A 14 6.22 8.74 3.52
N ARG A 15 6.66 8.57 2.27
CA ARG A 15 8.01 8.89 1.82
C ARG A 15 7.96 9.86 0.65
N GLN A 16 8.81 10.88 0.69
CA GLN A 16 8.95 11.80 -0.43
C GLN A 16 9.92 11.22 -1.47
N SER A 17 9.65 11.43 -2.75
CA SER A 17 10.60 11.01 -3.78
C SER A 17 11.88 11.86 -3.67
N PRO A 18 13.07 11.22 -3.64
CA PRO A 18 14.32 11.97 -3.60
C PRO A 18 14.59 12.77 -4.89
N ASP A 19 14.00 12.32 -6.01
CA ASP A 19 14.20 12.92 -7.34
C ASP A 19 13.10 13.93 -7.72
N ASP A 20 11.92 13.82 -7.10
CA ASP A 20 10.75 14.63 -7.41
C ASP A 20 10.08 15.11 -6.12
N SER A 21 10.35 16.36 -5.76
CA SER A 21 9.84 16.99 -4.54
C SER A 21 8.31 17.08 -4.46
N THR A 22 7.62 16.92 -5.59
CA THR A 22 6.15 16.96 -5.69
C THR A 22 5.50 15.59 -5.53
N ARG A 23 6.29 14.50 -5.61
CA ARG A 23 5.80 13.12 -5.50
C ARG A 23 5.95 12.58 -4.08
N LEU A 24 4.85 12.01 -3.60
CA LEU A 24 4.78 11.28 -2.33
C LEU A 24 4.41 9.82 -2.59
N TYR A 25 5.07 8.93 -1.88
CA TYR A 25 4.79 7.51 -1.84
C TYR A 25 4.19 7.17 -0.49
N LEU A 26 3.05 6.48 -0.51
CA LEU A 26 2.45 5.91 0.69
C LEU A 26 2.73 4.40 0.66
N GLU A 27 3.57 3.94 1.58
CA GLU A 27 4.04 2.57 1.66
C GLU A 27 3.35 1.88 2.84
N CYS A 28 2.79 0.68 2.65
CA CYS A 28 2.34 -0.18 3.74
C CYS A 28 2.71 -1.64 3.45
N GLN A 29 2.95 -2.44 4.49
CA GLN A 29 3.13 -3.87 4.35
C GLN A 29 2.04 -4.61 5.10
N VAL A 30 1.31 -5.46 4.37
CA VAL A 30 0.23 -6.29 4.91
C VAL A 30 0.54 -7.76 4.65
N GLN A 31 0.28 -8.61 5.64
CA GLN A 31 0.41 -10.05 5.52
C GLN A 31 -0.92 -10.71 5.90
N GLY A 32 -1.38 -11.66 5.10
CA GLY A 32 -2.62 -12.40 5.32
C GLY A 32 -2.68 -13.64 4.44
N THR A 33 -3.54 -14.59 4.80
CA THR A 33 -3.78 -15.79 3.99
C THR A 33 -5.29 -16.08 4.00
N PRO A 34 -5.98 -16.00 2.85
CA PRO A 34 -5.47 -15.74 1.50
C PRO A 34 -4.94 -14.31 1.31
N LYS A 35 -4.25 -14.07 0.19
CA LYS A 35 -3.60 -12.79 -0.13
C LYS A 35 -4.61 -11.62 -0.05
N PRO A 36 -4.37 -10.61 0.79
CA PRO A 36 -5.31 -9.50 0.97
C PRO A 36 -5.28 -8.55 -0.24
N ASP A 37 -6.44 -7.94 -0.51
CA ASP A 37 -6.58 -6.83 -1.45
C ASP A 37 -6.33 -5.49 -0.73
N VAL A 38 -5.60 -4.58 -1.37
CA VAL A 38 -5.21 -3.29 -0.77
C VAL A 38 -5.86 -2.16 -1.56
N THR A 39 -6.64 -1.34 -0.87
CA THR A 39 -7.25 -0.14 -1.43
C THR A 39 -6.75 1.09 -0.68
N TRP A 40 -6.40 2.14 -1.42
CA TRP A 40 -5.95 3.41 -0.88
C TRP A 40 -7.06 4.45 -0.92
N PHE A 41 -7.08 5.32 0.08
CA PHE A 41 -8.02 6.44 0.18
C PHE A 41 -7.25 7.71 0.53
N GLN A 42 -7.59 8.81 -0.14
CA GLN A 42 -7.15 10.14 0.24
C GLN A 42 -8.39 10.91 0.70
N ASN A 43 -8.45 11.25 1.98
CA ASN A 43 -9.67 11.72 2.65
C ASN A 43 -10.80 10.69 2.47
N GLU A 44 -11.81 11.02 1.67
CA GLU A 44 -12.96 10.15 1.37
C GLU A 44 -12.94 9.64 -0.08
N THR A 45 -11.91 10.01 -0.86
CA THR A 45 -11.79 9.61 -2.25
C THR A 45 -10.96 8.34 -2.36
N LYS A 46 -11.56 7.28 -2.90
CA LYS A 46 -10.85 6.05 -3.26
C LYS A 46 -9.84 6.37 -4.36
N LEU A 47 -8.56 6.14 -4.09
CA LEU A 47 -7.52 6.27 -5.08
C LEU A 47 -7.58 5.04 -6.00
N THR A 48 -7.85 5.28 -7.29
CA THR A 48 -7.74 4.24 -8.31
C THR A 48 -6.29 4.12 -8.72
N THR A 49 -5.76 2.89 -8.66
CA THR A 49 -4.41 2.56 -9.10
C THR A 49 -4.31 2.71 -10.61
N THR A 50 -4.15 3.93 -11.09
CA THR A 50 -3.99 4.24 -12.51
C THR A 50 -2.63 4.87 -12.73
N SER A 51 -1.54 4.18 -12.36
CA SER A 51 -0.19 4.38 -12.90
C SER A 51 0.82 3.37 -12.32
N ALA A 52 1.15 2.38 -13.16
CA ALA A 52 2.41 1.65 -13.29
C ALA A 52 3.29 1.32 -12.05
N LYS A 53 3.45 0.01 -11.84
CA LYS A 53 4.49 -0.70 -11.05
C LYS A 53 4.26 -0.82 -9.53
N HIS A 54 3.21 -1.55 -9.15
CA HIS A 54 3.21 -2.25 -7.87
C HIS A 54 4.03 -3.54 -7.98
N LYS A 55 5.26 -3.54 -7.44
CA LYS A 55 6.06 -4.75 -7.29
C LYS A 55 5.68 -5.40 -5.97
N GLN A 56 4.76 -6.34 -6.02
CA GLN A 56 4.41 -7.16 -4.86
C GLN A 56 5.42 -8.30 -4.76
N THR A 57 6.33 -8.20 -3.79
CA THR A 57 7.26 -9.26 -3.42
C THR A 57 6.87 -9.77 -2.04
#